data_AF-A0A6N3YYE7-F1
#
_entry.id   AF-A0A6N3YYE7-F1
#
_cell.length_a   1.000
_cell.length_b   1.000
_cell.length_c   1.000
_cell.angle_alpha   90.00
_cell.angle_beta   90.00
_cell.angle_gamma   90.00
#
_symmetry.space_group_name_H-M   'P 1'
#
loop_
_entity.id
_entity.type
_entity.pdbx_description
1 polymer ?
#
loop_
_entity_poly.entity_id
_entity_poly.type
_entity_poly.pdbx_seq_one_letter_code
_entity_poly.pdbx_strand_id
1 'polypeptide(L)'
;MTEQLDDFMTEETLIETVKNQIEDGNPIAVKETLMRLVMTGNPREEAIEMMACALAIEVFDVMKNGAEFNQKRYKENLESLPDMSFMGDE
;
A
#
# COMPACT_ATOMS: atom_id res chain seq x y z
N MET A 1 8.45 -10.70 20.75
CA MET A 1 8.15 -9.29 20.45
C MET A 1 7.60 -9.10 19.04
N THR A 2 7.46 -10.16 18.25
CA THR A 2 6.86 -10.15 16.90
C THR A 2 5.33 -10.32 16.94
N GLU A 3 4.80 -11.15 17.84
CA GLU A 3 3.36 -11.46 17.90
C GLU A 3 2.44 -10.26 18.20
N GLN A 4 2.92 -9.23 18.92
CA GLN A 4 2.13 -8.01 19.19
C GLN A 4 2.08 -7.05 18.01
N LEU A 5 3.09 -7.09 17.12
CA LEU A 5 3.11 -6.28 15.90
C LEU A 5 2.19 -6.89 14.85
N ASP A 6 2.17 -8.22 14.75
CA ASP A 6 1.24 -8.98 13.88
C ASP A 6 -0.23 -8.66 14.20
N ASP A 7 -0.58 -8.52 15.48
CA ASP A 7 -1.94 -8.22 15.93
C ASP A 7 -2.40 -6.78 15.64
N PHE A 8 -1.45 -5.85 15.46
CA PHE A 8 -1.73 -4.44 15.16
C PHE A 8 -1.77 -4.14 13.66
N MET A 9 -1.07 -4.91 12.82
CA MET A 9 -1.01 -4.66 11.37
C MET A 9 -2.17 -5.35 10.64
N THR A 10 -3.36 -4.82 10.86
CA THR A 10 -4.61 -5.21 10.19
C THR A 10 -4.80 -4.50 8.84
N GLU A 11 -5.75 -4.97 8.03
CA GLU A 11 -6.18 -4.28 6.81
C GLU A 11 -6.62 -2.83 7.10
N GLU A 12 -7.38 -2.62 8.18
CA GLU A 12 -7.82 -1.28 8.61
C GLU A 12 -6.62 -0.36 8.89
N THR A 13 -5.59 -0.89 9.55
CA THR A 13 -4.36 -0.14 9.86
C THR A 13 -3.58 0.22 8.59
N LEU A 14 -3.55 -0.66 7.59
CA LEU A 14 -2.93 -0.39 6.30
C LEU A 14 -3.69 0.70 5.53
N ILE A 15 -5.02 0.62 5.52
CA ILE A 15 -5.89 1.64 4.90
C ILE A 15 -5.70 3.00 5.59
N GLU A 16 -5.69 3.03 6.93
CA GLU A 16 -5.43 4.26 7.70
C GLU A 16 -4.04 4.83 7.38
N THR A 17 -3.02 3.97 7.31
CA THR A 17 -1.66 4.37 6.95
C THR A 17 -1.61 5.03 5.58
N VAL A 18 -2.28 4.45 4.58
CA VAL A 18 -2.36 5.04 3.24
C VAL A 18 -3.12 6.36 3.24
N LYS A 19 -4.21 6.49 4.01
CA LYS A 19 -4.92 7.76 4.17
C LYS A 19 -4.00 8.84 4.75
N ASN A 20 -3.25 8.51 5.80
CA ASN A 20 -2.28 9.43 6.41
C ASN A 20 -1.18 9.84 5.41
N GLN A 21 -0.65 8.89 4.62
CA GLN A 21 0.31 9.19 3.55
C GLN A 21 -0.27 10.11 2.47
N ILE A 22 -1.55 9.94 2.11
CA ILE A 22 -2.28 10.80 1.17
C ILE A 22 -2.48 12.19 1.75
N GLU A 23 -2.77 12.33 3.04
CA GLU A 23 -2.91 13.64 3.68
C GLU A 23 -1.56 14.36 3.69
N ASP A 24 -0.52 13.69 4.18
CA ASP A 24 0.85 14.19 4.25
C ASP A 24 1.46 14.45 2.86
N GLY A 25 1.07 13.67 1.86
CA GLY A 25 1.67 13.68 0.52
C GLY A 25 3.06 13.07 0.47
N ASN A 26 3.32 12.09 1.34
CA ASN A 26 4.61 11.43 1.42
C ASN A 26 4.44 9.90 1.45
N PRO A 27 5.05 9.15 0.52
CA PRO A 27 5.81 9.65 -0.64
C PRO A 27 4.90 10.33 -1.69
N ILE A 28 5.44 11.25 -2.49
CA ILE A 28 4.67 11.97 -3.54
C ILE A 28 3.83 11.02 -4.41
N ALA A 29 4.38 9.84 -4.69
CA ALA A 29 3.74 8.77 -5.46
C ALA A 29 2.33 8.38 -4.96
N VAL A 30 2.02 8.53 -3.67
CA VAL A 30 0.68 8.21 -3.13
C VAL A 30 -0.39 9.17 -3.65
N LYS A 31 -0.08 10.47 -3.72
CA LYS A 31 -1.01 11.48 -4.25
C LYS A 31 -1.17 11.32 -5.76
N GLU A 32 -0.08 11.09 -6.47
CA GLU A 32 -0.09 10.84 -7.91
C GLU A 32 -0.90 9.59 -8.27
N THR A 33 -0.74 8.52 -7.49
CA THR A 33 -1.46 7.26 -7.69
C THR A 33 -2.95 7.41 -7.43
N LEU A 34 -3.33 8.02 -6.31
CA LEU A 34 -4.75 8.25 -6.01
C LEU A 34 -5.41 9.12 -7.08
N MET A 35 -4.74 10.19 -7.51
CA MET A 35 -5.24 11.07 -8.57
C MET A 35 -5.43 10.30 -9.87
N ARG A 36 -4.42 9.52 -10.29
CA ARG A 36 -4.47 8.68 -11.50
C ARG A 36 -5.66 7.73 -11.45
N LEU A 37 -5.79 6.94 -10.38
CA LEU A 37 -6.83 5.93 -10.24
C LEU A 37 -8.24 6.52 -10.28
N VAL A 38 -8.46 7.64 -9.60
CA VAL A 38 -9.75 8.33 -9.60
C VAL A 38 -10.06 8.93 -10.97
N MET A 39 -9.07 9.55 -11.63
CA MET A 39 -9.26 10.11 -12.97
C MET A 39 -9.53 9.05 -14.04
N THR A 40 -9.06 7.81 -13.84
CA THR A 40 -9.32 6.67 -14.74
C THR A 40 -10.57 5.87 -14.37
N GLY A 41 -11.35 6.32 -13.39
CA GLY A 41 -12.68 5.79 -13.10
C GLY A 41 -12.78 4.83 -11.90
N ASN A 42 -11.72 4.65 -11.12
CA ASN A 42 -11.80 3.89 -9.88
C ASN A 42 -12.42 4.75 -8.77
N PRO A 43 -13.41 4.25 -8.01
CA PRO A 43 -13.88 4.92 -6.81
C PRO A 43 -12.74 5.20 -5.84
N ARG A 44 -12.81 6.34 -5.14
CA ARG A 44 -11.73 6.79 -4.24
C ARG A 44 -11.43 5.75 -3.15
N GLU A 45 -12.47 5.14 -2.59
CA GLU A 45 -12.33 4.15 -1.53
C GLU A 45 -11.65 2.87 -2.04
N GLU A 46 -12.12 2.31 -3.17
CA GLU A 46 -11.49 1.17 -3.84
C GLU A 46 -10.03 1.46 -4.24
N ALA A 47 -9.72 2.68 -4.68
CA ALA A 47 -8.35 3.09 -4.97
C ALA A 47 -7.45 3.06 -3.72
N ILE A 48 -7.96 3.49 -2.57
CA ILE A 48 -7.24 3.46 -1.29
C ILE A 48 -7.02 2.01 -0.84
N GLU A 49 -8.01 1.13 -1.01
CA GLU A 49 -7.88 -0.31 -0.72
C GLU A 49 -6.79 -0.95 -1.58
N MET A 50 -6.78 -0.71 -2.89
CA MET A 50 -5.70 -1.19 -3.77
C MET A 50 -4.31 -0.69 -3.33
N MET A 51 -4.21 0.58 -2.95
CA MET A 51 -2.97 1.17 -2.42
C MET A 51 -2.56 0.54 -1.08
N ALA A 52 -3.52 0.17 -0.22
CA ALA A 52 -3.26 -0.52 1.04
C ALA A 52 -2.70 -1.93 0.79
N CYS A 53 -3.19 -2.63 -0.22
CA CYS A 53 -2.63 -3.92 -0.58
C CYS A 53 -1.21 -3.82 -1.19
N ALA A 54 -0.92 -2.75 -1.95
CA ALA A 54 0.46 -2.47 -2.38
C ALA A 54 1.41 -2.23 -1.19
N LEU A 55 0.93 -1.58 -0.13
CA LEU A 55 1.68 -1.39 1.12
C LEU A 55 1.86 -2.70 1.90
N ALA A 56 0.83 -3.57 1.88
CA ALA A 56 0.84 -4.85 2.59
C ALA A 56 2.01 -5.75 2.19
N ILE A 57 2.42 -5.74 0.91
CA ILE A 57 3.57 -6.51 0.41
C ILE A 57 4.85 -6.16 1.19
N GLU A 58 5.11 -4.86 1.38
CA GLU A 58 6.29 -4.41 2.12
C GLU A 58 6.19 -4.69 3.61
N VAL A 59 5.04 -4.37 4.19
CA VAL A 59 4.79 -4.57 5.61
C VAL A 59 4.95 -6.06 5.96
N PHE A 60 4.39 -6.95 5.15
CA PHE A 60 4.54 -8.39 5.35
C PHE A 60 6.01 -8.83 5.28
N ASP A 61 6.78 -8.34 4.31
CA ASP A 61 8.19 -8.69 4.16
C ASP A 61 9.02 -8.21 5.37
N VAL A 62 8.77 -6.99 5.84
CA VAL A 62 9.37 -6.42 7.06
C VAL A 62 9.05 -7.28 8.29
N MET A 63 7.77 -7.63 8.48
CA MET A 63 7.32 -8.34 9.67
C MET A 63 7.73 -9.81 9.66
N LYS A 64 7.59 -10.49 8.52
CA LYS A 64 7.80 -11.93 8.40
C LYS A 64 9.27 -12.28 8.22
N ASN A 65 9.97 -11.53 7.39
CA ASN A 65 11.34 -11.84 6.98
C ASN A 65 12.38 -10.93 7.65
N GLY A 66 11.95 -9.93 8.44
CA GLY A 66 12.85 -8.97 9.08
C GLY A 66 13.57 -8.07 8.06
N ALA A 67 12.99 -7.92 6.87
CA ALA A 67 13.54 -7.08 5.82
C ALA A 67 13.44 -5.59 6.17
N GLU A 68 14.22 -4.75 5.49
CA GLU A 68 13.99 -3.31 5.50
C GLU A 68 12.84 -2.96 4.54
N PHE A 69 12.05 -1.94 4.86
CA PHE A 69 10.96 -1.49 4.00
C PHE A 69 11.49 -1.03 2.63
N ASN A 70 11.08 -1.68 1.55
CA ASN A 70 11.58 -1.36 0.22
C ASN A 70 10.72 -0.27 -0.43
N GLN A 71 11.13 0.99 -0.23
CA GLN A 71 10.48 2.16 -0.80
C GLN A 71 10.35 2.12 -2.33
N LYS A 72 11.34 1.52 -3.01
CA LYS A 72 11.34 1.41 -4.47
C LYS A 72 10.25 0.44 -4.93
N ARG A 73 10.20 -0.76 -4.34
CA ARG A 73 9.19 -1.78 -4.65
C ARG A 73 7.77 -1.29 -4.31
N TYR A 74 7.61 -0.59 -3.18
CA TYR A 74 6.34 0.06 -2.85
C TYR A 74 5.89 1.05 -3.92
N LYS A 75 6.80 1.92 -4.38
CA LYS A 75 6.51 2.88 -5.44
C LYS A 75 6.12 2.19 -6.75
N GLU A 76 6.87 1.15 -7.14
CA GLU A 76 6.58 0.38 -8.36
C GLU A 76 5.19 -0.28 -8.31
N ASN A 77 4.81 -0.84 -7.16
CA ASN A 77 3.48 -1.41 -6.95
C ASN A 77 2.37 -0.34 -6.99
N LEU A 78 2.60 0.85 -6.42
CA LEU A 78 1.66 1.96 -6.54
C LEU A 78 1.48 2.41 -8.00
N GLU A 79 2.56 2.45 -8.77
CA GLU A 79 2.54 2.84 -10.19
C GLU A 79 1.83 1.82 -11.08
N SER A 80 1.83 0.53 -10.74
CA SER A 80 1.14 -0.51 -11.51
C SER A 80 -0.38 -0.48 -11.35
N LEU A 81 -0.90 0.05 -10.24
CA LEU A 81 -2.34 0.09 -9.99
C LEU A 81 -3.12 0.74 -11.16
N PRO A 82 -4.25 0.17 -11.57
CA PRO A 82 -5.04 -0.86 -10.88
C PRO A 82 -4.61 -2.31 -11.18
N ASP A 83 -3.52 -2.53 -11.92
CA ASP A 83 -2.97 -3.86 -12.13
C ASP A 83 -2.34 -4.39 -10.84
N MET A 84 -2.90 -5.49 -10.33
CA MET A 84 -2.54 -6.15 -9.09
C MET A 84 -1.70 -7.41 -9.30
N SER A 85 -1.17 -7.64 -10.50
CA SER A 85 -0.34 -8.81 -10.86
C SER A 85 0.89 -9.01 -9.94
N PHE A 86 1.34 -7.96 -9.25
CA PHE A 86 2.40 -8.05 -8.23
C PHE A 86 2.00 -8.87 -7.00
N MET A 87 0.71 -9.13 -6.77
CA MET A 87 0.25 -10.05 -5.71
C MET A 87 0.49 -11.52 -6.05
N GLY A 88 0.90 -11.81 -7.28
CA GLY A 88 0.96 -13.15 -7.83
C GLY A 88 -0.41 -13.59 -8.35
N ASP A 89 -0.39 -14.30 -9.48
CA ASP A 89 -1.45 -15.24 -9.80
C ASP A 89 -1.17 -16.47 -8.91
N GLU A 90 -2.11 -16.89 -8.05
CA GLU A 90 -2.05 -18.24 -7.49
C GLU A 90 -2.01 -19.30 -8.61
#